data_AF-A0A8H6SFR7-F1
#
_entry.id   AF-A0A8H6SFR7-F1
#
_cell.length_a   1.000
_cell.length_b   1.000
_cell.length_c   1.000
_cell.angle_alpha   90.00
_cell.angle_beta   90.00
_cell.angle_gamma   90.00
#
_symmetry.space_group_name_H-M   'P 1'
#
loop_
_entity.id
_entity.type
_entity.pdbx_description
1 polymer ?
#
loop_
_entity_poly.entity_id
_entity_poly.type
_entity_poly.pdbx_seq_one_letter_code
_entity_poly.pdbx_strand_id
1 'polypeptide(L)'
;MRSLLPLSLFLTVLDVLHTVRAVVPFEVITSNNPPAHRLGRRAVPISNNGNAAYMANITLGGVGVSVILDTGSSDLWVSFPGTPPTTTDTGKSISLNYAVGSASGTIHKAELKFDNYTVPDQAFLQVADSSSFSTNSAFNGLVGLGPSDGSAILDKIKGNAGETMLSRIFQQNKTSSNYITFLLDRKNDPSASFTGQFTIAETVKGLENITSQTKLNVETVHRLLDDQQHWQAITDKDSVIGPDGTTLAIKSIVPKAPKGQLVAVFDSGFTFSQVPRELSDAIYGRVQGAVYDAKNEWWTVPCAQELNVTFHFGGVAFPMHPLDVVDDNFKILDTAGNRVCIGAFQPITSAFSLFGNFDMIMGMTFLRNAYTLMDYGEWIERTSNDRGDPFMQLLPLTNRATAHADFVKVRLNGVDTTGSSQFALLPASQQQHSPVSAEEKKKKYEEMILSRWPYIVTGSLVGFILLVGFIIWRCCCRNRRAKKKASAKGFFEPKSETYLPLQVHGQGSPPATSSPYQHHQQESQQSLNSQQAAYNHNPQYSQQNFHQPPPSQYYQQGYPQQGYQQQGYQQQQQGYGYAS
;
A
#
# COMPACT_ATOMS: atom_id res chain seq x y z
N MET A 1 21.60 18.72 -38.75
CA MET A 1 20.47 18.69 -37.80
C MET A 1 20.35 17.29 -37.21
N ARG A 2 20.44 17.15 -35.88
CA ARG A 2 19.93 16.01 -35.10
C ARG A 2 19.42 16.61 -33.79
N SER A 3 18.23 16.21 -33.35
CA SER A 3 17.54 16.87 -32.24
C SER A 3 18.21 16.56 -30.90
N LEU A 4 18.26 17.57 -30.02
CA LEU A 4 18.47 17.37 -28.59
C LEU A 4 17.10 17.12 -27.96
N LEU A 5 16.85 15.90 -27.49
CA LEU A 5 15.69 15.64 -26.63
C LEU A 5 15.94 16.31 -25.27
N PRO A 6 15.06 17.22 -24.81
CA PRO A 6 15.27 17.92 -23.55
C PRO A 6 15.00 16.99 -22.36
N LEU A 7 15.68 17.26 -21.23
CA LEU A 7 15.58 16.50 -19.99
C LEU A 7 14.20 16.62 -19.30
N SER A 8 13.30 17.45 -19.83
CA SER A 8 11.99 17.78 -19.28
C SER A 8 10.93 16.67 -19.41
N LEU A 9 11.20 15.57 -20.13
CA LEU A 9 10.25 14.47 -20.26
C LEU A 9 10.24 13.49 -19.06
N PHE A 10 11.11 13.69 -18.06
CA PHE A 10 11.27 12.79 -16.90
C PHE A 10 10.43 13.17 -15.66
N LEU A 11 9.56 14.17 -15.76
CA LEU A 11 8.75 14.71 -14.64
C LEU A 11 7.23 14.58 -14.83
N THR A 12 6.76 13.78 -15.79
CA THR A 12 5.32 13.56 -16.06
C THR A 12 4.98 12.08 -16.20
N VAL A 13 5.23 11.30 -15.13
CA VAL A 13 4.70 9.94 -14.95
C VAL A 13 4.17 9.83 -13.51
N LEU A 14 3.16 10.65 -13.21
CA LEU A 14 2.49 10.67 -11.92
C LEU A 14 1.01 11.06 -12.11
N ASP A 15 0.31 10.26 -12.90
CA ASP A 15 -1.15 10.22 -12.96
C ASP A 15 -1.64 8.94 -13.65
N VAL A 16 -2.91 8.58 -13.46
CA VAL A 16 -3.60 7.40 -14.04
C VAL A 16 -3.08 6.02 -13.56
N LEU A 17 -3.38 5.70 -12.30
CA LEU A 17 -3.68 4.31 -11.92
C LEU A 17 -5.21 4.16 -11.76
N HIS A 18 -5.88 3.52 -12.73
CA HIS A 18 -7.24 3.05 -12.55
C HIS A 18 -7.20 1.68 -11.85
N THR A 19 -7.52 1.65 -10.55
CA THR A 19 -7.80 0.40 -9.84
C THR A 19 -9.15 -0.16 -10.29
N VAL A 20 -9.17 -1.42 -10.74
CA VAL A 20 -10.44 -2.14 -11.00
C VAL A 20 -11.14 -2.31 -9.65
N ARG A 21 -12.41 -1.89 -9.59
CA ARG A 21 -13.06 -1.56 -8.32
C ARG A 21 -14.13 -2.58 -7.93
N ALA A 22 -13.79 -3.47 -7.00
CA ALA A 22 -14.73 -4.39 -6.36
C ALA A 22 -15.63 -3.65 -5.36
N VAL A 23 -16.71 -3.03 -5.85
CA VAL A 23 -17.74 -2.42 -5.00
C VAL A 23 -18.71 -3.50 -4.54
N VAL A 24 -18.66 -3.85 -3.24
CA VAL A 24 -19.65 -4.73 -2.60
C VAL A 24 -20.70 -3.86 -1.90
N PRO A 25 -21.93 -3.74 -2.43
CA PRO A 25 -23.01 -3.03 -1.75
C PRO A 25 -23.48 -3.83 -0.53
N PHE A 26 -23.74 -3.14 0.59
CA PHE A 26 -24.20 -3.77 1.84
C PHE A 26 -25.47 -3.12 2.38
N GLU A 27 -26.34 -3.91 2.98
CA GLU A 27 -27.54 -3.45 3.68
C GLU A 27 -27.31 -3.56 5.20
N VAL A 28 -27.55 -2.48 5.94
CA VAL A 28 -27.24 -2.37 7.38
C VAL A 28 -28.43 -1.84 8.15
N ILE A 29 -28.84 -2.58 9.17
CA ILE A 29 -29.82 -2.15 10.18
C ILE A 29 -29.04 -1.50 11.33
N THR A 30 -29.34 -0.23 11.64
CA THR A 30 -28.74 0.50 12.75
C THR A 30 -29.51 0.30 14.06
N SER A 31 -28.80 0.23 15.19
CA SER A 31 -29.38 0.13 16.52
C SER A 31 -29.06 1.38 17.34
N ASN A 32 -30.00 2.32 17.39
CA ASN A 32 -29.85 3.57 18.12
C ASN A 32 -30.27 3.38 19.60
N ASN A 33 -29.34 2.96 20.46
CA ASN A 33 -29.53 2.95 21.92
C ASN A 33 -28.22 3.21 22.68
N PRO A 34 -28.03 4.39 23.32
CA PRO A 34 -26.86 4.67 24.14
C PRO A 34 -27.03 4.11 25.58
N PRO A 35 -26.11 3.26 26.07
CA PRO A 35 -26.14 2.80 27.47
C PRO A 35 -25.64 3.90 28.43
N ALA A 36 -26.31 4.03 29.59
CA ALA A 36 -26.11 5.15 30.51
C ALA A 36 -24.82 5.08 31.37
N HIS A 37 -24.38 6.25 31.84
CA HIS A 37 -23.12 6.45 32.60
C HIS A 37 -23.03 5.72 33.96
N ARG A 38 -21.80 5.29 34.29
CA ARG A 38 -21.22 5.46 35.64
C ARG A 38 -19.72 5.80 35.51
N LEU A 39 -19.23 6.61 36.45
CA LEU A 39 -17.87 7.15 36.43
C LEU A 39 -16.79 6.13 36.84
N GLY A 40 -15.79 6.03 35.98
CA GLY A 40 -14.53 5.31 36.11
C GLY A 40 -13.85 5.39 34.74
N ARG A 41 -12.52 5.45 34.67
CA ARG A 41 -11.84 5.34 33.37
C ARG A 41 -12.23 4.00 32.74
N ARG A 42 -12.60 4.06 31.45
CA ARG A 42 -13.10 2.95 30.66
C ARG A 42 -12.51 3.08 29.26
N ALA A 43 -12.18 1.95 28.66
CA ALA A 43 -11.79 1.90 27.26
C ALA A 43 -12.88 2.51 26.36
N VAL A 44 -12.44 3.15 25.29
CA VAL A 44 -13.31 3.66 24.23
C VAL A 44 -14.01 2.46 23.58
N PRO A 45 -15.35 2.38 23.59
CA PRO A 45 -16.06 1.33 22.87
C PRO A 45 -15.90 1.58 21.37
N ILE A 46 -15.42 0.58 20.64
CA ILE A 46 -15.32 0.64 19.17
C ILE A 46 -16.50 -0.12 18.57
N SER A 47 -17.04 0.41 17.48
CA SER A 47 -18.13 -0.20 16.73
C SER A 47 -17.57 -1.13 15.65
N ASN A 48 -18.14 -2.33 15.55
CA ASN A 48 -17.79 -3.33 14.54
C ASN A 48 -18.76 -3.22 13.35
N ASN A 49 -18.28 -2.86 12.16
CA ASN A 49 -19.06 -2.92 10.93
C ASN A 49 -18.84 -4.25 10.19
N GLY A 50 -19.61 -5.27 10.56
CA GLY A 50 -19.70 -6.52 9.81
C GLY A 50 -18.39 -7.32 9.75
N ASN A 51 -17.53 -7.20 10.75
CA ASN A 51 -16.15 -7.70 10.80
C ASN A 51 -15.22 -7.13 9.70
N ALA A 52 -15.70 -6.12 8.94
CA ALA A 52 -15.03 -5.53 7.80
C ALA A 52 -14.32 -4.20 8.09
N ALA A 53 -14.77 -3.48 9.12
CA ALA A 53 -14.11 -2.28 9.66
C ALA A 53 -14.45 -2.11 11.15
N TYR A 54 -13.56 -1.44 11.90
CA TYR A 54 -13.77 -1.04 13.29
C TYR A 54 -13.63 0.48 13.41
N MET A 55 -14.63 1.12 14.01
CA MET A 55 -14.72 2.59 14.04
C MET A 55 -15.00 3.11 15.45
N ALA A 56 -14.37 4.23 15.80
CA ALA A 56 -14.66 4.98 17.01
C ALA A 56 -15.27 6.34 16.68
N ASN A 57 -16.03 6.90 17.62
CA ASN A 57 -16.58 8.25 17.48
C ASN A 57 -15.59 9.29 17.98
N ILE A 58 -15.28 10.28 17.15
CA ILE A 58 -14.60 11.52 17.54
C ILE A 58 -15.57 12.69 17.45
N THR A 59 -15.26 13.81 18.10
CA THR A 59 -15.94 15.10 17.85
C THR A 59 -14.92 16.08 17.27
N LEU A 60 -15.20 16.64 16.11
CA LEU A 60 -14.30 17.53 15.38
C LEU A 60 -15.04 18.82 15.00
N GLY A 61 -14.53 19.97 15.44
CA GLY A 61 -15.23 21.26 15.26
C GLY A 61 -16.60 21.33 15.92
N GLY A 62 -16.83 20.51 16.95
CA GLY A 62 -18.14 20.36 17.62
C GLY A 62 -19.09 19.35 16.95
N VAL A 63 -18.74 18.75 15.81
CA VAL A 63 -19.56 17.75 15.11
C VAL A 63 -19.05 16.34 15.42
N GLY A 64 -19.93 15.46 15.88
CA GLY A 64 -19.63 14.05 16.07
C GLY A 64 -19.53 13.30 14.74
N VAL A 65 -18.46 12.53 14.54
CA VAL A 65 -18.21 11.73 13.33
C VAL A 65 -17.60 10.37 13.69
N SER A 66 -18.01 9.32 12.96
CA SER A 66 -17.47 7.98 13.10
C SER A 66 -16.25 7.80 12.19
N VAL A 67 -15.11 7.36 12.73
CA VAL A 67 -13.87 7.18 11.97
C VAL A 67 -13.29 5.77 12.15
N ILE A 68 -12.82 5.17 11.04
CA ILE A 68 -12.07 3.91 11.07
C ILE A 68 -10.79 4.10 11.90
N LEU A 69 -10.47 3.13 12.75
CA LEU A 69 -9.20 3.05 13.47
C LEU A 69 -8.19 2.28 12.60
N ASP A 70 -7.15 2.95 12.11
CA ASP A 70 -6.23 2.41 11.09
C ASP A 70 -4.76 2.49 11.52
N THR A 71 -4.14 1.36 11.84
CA THR A 71 -2.69 1.27 12.14
C THR A 71 -1.81 1.20 10.89
N GLY A 72 -2.39 1.09 9.68
CA GLY A 72 -1.69 1.10 8.40
C GLY A 72 -1.41 2.51 7.83
N SER A 73 -1.96 3.58 8.41
CA SER A 73 -1.69 4.96 8.00
C SER A 73 -1.66 5.94 9.18
N SER A 74 -1.27 7.21 8.95
CA SER A 74 -0.94 8.16 10.04
C SER A 74 -1.75 9.46 10.05
N ASP A 75 -2.54 9.73 9.00
CA ASP A 75 -3.31 10.97 8.85
C ASP A 75 -4.76 10.85 9.35
N LEU A 76 -5.34 11.96 9.81
CA LEU A 76 -6.78 12.08 10.09
C LEU A 76 -7.48 12.72 8.90
N TRP A 77 -8.50 12.06 8.34
CA TRP A 77 -9.39 12.66 7.33
C TRP A 77 -10.86 12.46 7.65
N VAL A 78 -11.68 13.46 7.31
CA VAL A 78 -13.12 13.48 7.59
C VAL A 78 -13.92 14.05 6.41
N SER A 79 -14.97 13.33 6.05
CA SER A 79 -16.04 13.69 5.14
C SER A 79 -17.33 13.82 5.94
N PHE A 80 -17.70 15.05 6.30
CA PHE A 80 -18.84 15.31 7.19
C PHE A 80 -20.18 14.87 6.55
N PRO A 81 -21.12 14.29 7.31
CA PRO A 81 -22.42 13.80 6.79
C PRO A 81 -23.44 14.92 6.46
N GLY A 82 -22.97 16.15 6.29
CA GLY A 82 -23.76 17.36 6.09
C GLY A 82 -22.83 18.56 5.91
N THR A 83 -23.33 19.78 6.12
CA THR A 83 -22.48 20.99 6.09
C THR A 83 -21.33 20.87 7.11
N PRO A 84 -20.06 21.01 6.69
CA PRO A 84 -18.93 21.01 7.62
C PRO A 84 -19.05 22.12 8.68
N PRO A 85 -18.53 21.91 9.89
CA PRO A 85 -18.47 22.96 10.91
C PRO A 85 -17.54 24.10 10.50
N THR A 86 -17.58 25.21 11.25
CA THR A 86 -16.60 26.30 11.06
C THR A 86 -15.22 25.86 11.53
N THR A 87 -14.31 25.65 10.58
CA THR A 87 -12.93 25.23 10.78
C THR A 87 -11.93 26.28 10.29
N THR A 88 -10.67 26.14 10.67
CA THR A 88 -9.59 27.01 10.16
C THR A 88 -8.94 26.37 8.94
N ASP A 89 -9.24 26.84 7.74
CA ASP A 89 -8.55 26.45 6.51
C ASP A 89 -7.07 26.88 6.57
N THR A 90 -6.17 26.02 6.09
CA THR A 90 -4.72 26.28 6.05
C THR A 90 -4.23 26.70 4.65
N GLY A 91 -5.11 26.69 3.65
CA GLY A 91 -4.77 26.97 2.25
C GLY A 91 -3.87 25.91 1.63
N LYS A 92 -3.93 24.66 2.12
CA LYS A 92 -3.15 23.50 1.64
C LYS A 92 -4.09 22.39 1.19
N SER A 93 -3.73 21.72 0.10
CA SER A 93 -4.40 20.51 -0.38
C SER A 93 -3.41 19.36 -0.52
N ILE A 94 -3.91 18.14 -0.29
CA ILE A 94 -3.20 16.87 -0.48
C ILE A 94 -4.19 15.79 -0.97
N SER A 95 -3.65 14.69 -1.50
CA SER A 95 -4.36 13.43 -1.77
C SER A 95 -3.67 12.33 -0.99
N LEU A 96 -4.42 11.63 -0.15
CA LEU A 96 -3.99 10.43 0.57
C LEU A 96 -4.41 9.20 -0.23
N ASN A 97 -3.49 8.28 -0.50
CA ASN A 97 -3.73 7.12 -1.35
C ASN A 97 -3.61 5.83 -0.52
N TYR A 98 -4.61 4.95 -0.62
CA TYR A 98 -4.73 3.71 0.15
C TYR A 98 -4.93 2.52 -0.81
N ALA A 99 -4.77 1.30 -0.32
CA ALA A 99 -4.90 0.09 -1.14
C ALA A 99 -6.28 -0.08 -1.84
N VAL A 100 -7.34 0.54 -1.31
CA VAL A 100 -8.73 0.42 -1.79
C VAL A 100 -9.41 1.74 -2.17
N GLY A 101 -8.71 2.88 -2.09
CA GLY A 101 -9.32 4.20 -2.34
C GLY A 101 -8.34 5.36 -2.15
N SER A 102 -8.83 6.58 -2.35
CA SER A 102 -8.08 7.81 -2.08
C SER A 102 -8.96 8.92 -1.49
N ALA A 103 -8.38 9.71 -0.59
CA ALA A 103 -9.01 10.83 0.09
C ALA A 103 -8.33 12.13 -0.37
N SER A 104 -9.05 12.96 -1.14
CA SER A 104 -8.57 14.26 -1.63
C SER A 104 -9.31 15.41 -0.95
N GLY A 105 -8.59 16.46 -0.55
CA GLY A 105 -9.21 17.56 0.19
C GLY A 105 -8.31 18.76 0.49
N THR A 106 -8.80 19.68 1.31
CA THR A 106 -8.01 20.74 1.95
C THR A 106 -7.70 20.40 3.40
N ILE A 107 -6.54 20.80 3.90
CA ILE A 107 -6.15 20.59 5.29
C ILE A 107 -6.75 21.73 6.14
N HIS A 108 -7.53 21.36 7.15
CA HIS A 108 -8.17 22.26 8.11
C HIS A 108 -7.65 21.99 9.51
N LYS A 109 -7.83 22.97 10.41
CA LYS A 109 -7.64 22.79 11.86
C LYS A 109 -8.95 23.01 12.61
N ALA A 110 -9.19 22.20 13.63
CA ALA A 110 -10.35 22.30 14.51
C ALA A 110 -10.03 21.83 15.94
N GLU A 111 -10.93 22.09 16.89
CA GLU A 111 -10.91 21.35 18.16
C GLU A 111 -11.35 19.90 17.91
N LEU A 112 -10.51 18.95 18.29
CA LEU A 112 -10.81 17.52 18.33
C LEU A 112 -11.10 17.11 19.79
N LYS A 113 -12.07 16.22 19.98
CA LYS A 113 -12.28 15.47 21.23
C LYS A 113 -12.35 13.97 20.94
N PHE A 114 -11.60 13.20 21.72
CA PHE A 114 -11.57 11.74 21.69
C PHE A 114 -11.37 11.22 23.11
N ASP A 115 -12.31 10.40 23.59
CA ASP A 115 -12.45 10.06 25.01
C ASP A 115 -12.37 11.30 25.94
N ASN A 116 -11.50 11.29 26.94
CA ASN A 116 -11.26 12.40 27.86
C ASN A 116 -10.26 13.45 27.33
N TYR A 117 -9.71 13.25 26.12
CA TYR A 117 -8.75 14.14 25.51
C TYR A 117 -9.43 15.19 24.63
N THR A 118 -9.02 16.44 24.80
CA THR A 118 -9.35 17.56 23.91
C THR A 118 -8.05 18.07 23.30
N VAL A 119 -7.94 18.09 21.98
CA VAL A 119 -6.80 18.62 21.23
C VAL A 119 -7.24 19.90 20.53
N PRO A 120 -6.73 21.09 20.92
CA PRO A 120 -6.95 22.31 20.16
C PRO A 120 -6.15 22.26 18.85
N ASP A 121 -6.65 22.90 17.79
CA ASP A 121 -5.96 23.05 16.51
C ASP A 121 -5.45 21.74 15.88
N GLN A 122 -6.17 20.62 16.06
CA GLN A 122 -5.84 19.38 15.37
C GLN A 122 -5.98 19.58 13.86
N ALA A 123 -4.91 19.35 13.10
CA ALA A 123 -4.98 19.30 11.65
C ALA A 123 -5.64 18.00 11.18
N PHE A 124 -6.45 18.11 10.14
CA PHE A 124 -7.10 17.00 9.46
C PHE A 124 -7.36 17.35 7.99
N LEU A 125 -7.52 16.35 7.14
CA LEU A 125 -7.94 16.53 5.75
C LEU A 125 -9.48 16.56 5.68
N GLN A 126 -10.05 17.69 5.25
CA GLN A 126 -11.49 17.80 4.97
C GLN A 126 -11.77 17.32 3.55
N VAL A 127 -12.52 16.22 3.45
CA VAL A 127 -12.79 15.49 2.21
C VAL A 127 -14.24 15.76 1.77
N ALA A 128 -14.42 16.30 0.58
CA ALA A 128 -15.76 16.60 0.05
C ALA A 128 -16.43 15.38 -0.60
N ASP A 129 -15.64 14.48 -1.18
CA ASP A 129 -16.09 13.22 -1.77
C ASP A 129 -15.22 12.08 -1.23
N SER A 130 -15.85 11.21 -0.43
CA SER A 130 -15.27 9.98 0.13
C SER A 130 -15.85 8.71 -0.51
N SER A 131 -16.59 8.85 -1.61
CA SER A 131 -17.27 7.75 -2.31
C SER A 131 -16.33 6.68 -2.85
N SER A 132 -15.01 6.98 -2.90
CA SER A 132 -13.92 6.05 -3.21
C SER A 132 -13.82 4.89 -2.21
N PHE A 133 -14.03 5.13 -0.92
CA PHE A 133 -13.91 4.11 0.14
C PHE A 133 -15.21 3.35 0.42
N SER A 134 -16.37 3.99 0.25
CA SER A 134 -17.67 3.34 0.42
C SER A 134 -18.76 4.02 -0.41
N THR A 135 -19.75 3.25 -0.88
CA THR A 135 -20.99 3.81 -1.45
C THR A 135 -22.05 4.09 -0.37
N ASN A 136 -21.91 3.45 0.79
CA ASN A 136 -22.91 3.41 1.86
C ASN A 136 -22.22 3.89 3.15
N SER A 137 -22.72 4.99 3.73
CA SER A 137 -22.02 5.87 4.68
C SER A 137 -21.91 5.34 6.12
N ALA A 138 -21.37 4.13 6.30
CA ALA A 138 -21.16 3.49 7.60
C ALA A 138 -20.09 4.19 8.48
N PHE A 139 -19.22 5.00 7.86
CA PHE A 139 -18.22 5.84 8.52
C PHE A 139 -18.12 7.19 7.80
N ASN A 140 -17.57 8.18 8.49
CA ASN A 140 -17.38 9.55 8.01
C ASN A 140 -15.91 9.90 7.77
N GLY A 141 -14.99 8.98 8.04
CA GLY A 141 -13.56 9.22 7.91
C GLY A 141 -12.72 8.07 8.45
N LEU A 142 -11.44 8.36 8.61
CA LEU A 142 -10.44 7.43 9.12
C LEU A 142 -9.41 8.23 9.93
N VAL A 143 -8.95 7.63 11.03
CA VAL A 143 -7.87 8.18 11.84
C VAL A 143 -6.69 7.24 11.84
N GLY A 144 -5.58 7.73 11.30
CA GLY A 144 -4.32 7.04 11.33
C GLY A 144 -3.74 6.89 12.74
N LEU A 145 -3.24 5.70 13.00
CA LEU A 145 -2.59 5.23 14.22
C LEU A 145 -1.17 4.70 13.91
N GLY A 146 -0.70 4.83 12.67
CA GLY A 146 0.65 4.52 12.24
C GLY A 146 1.71 5.52 12.76
N PRO A 147 2.98 5.34 12.35
CA PRO A 147 4.09 6.18 12.77
C PRO A 147 3.98 7.59 12.17
N SER A 148 4.31 8.63 12.94
CA SER A 148 4.08 10.03 12.54
C SER A 148 4.85 10.47 11.27
N ASP A 149 5.98 9.82 10.96
CA ASP A 149 6.75 10.09 9.73
C ASP A 149 5.96 9.75 8.44
N GLY A 150 4.97 8.86 8.52
CA GLY A 150 4.03 8.55 7.41
C GLY A 150 2.90 9.57 7.22
N SER A 151 2.86 10.69 7.96
CA SER A 151 1.80 11.69 7.86
C SER A 151 2.08 12.74 6.78
N ALA A 152 1.30 12.71 5.70
CA ALA A 152 1.35 13.73 4.65
C ALA A 152 0.81 15.08 5.12
N ILE A 153 -0.01 15.12 6.19
CA ILE A 153 -0.43 16.37 6.86
C ILE A 153 0.75 17.01 7.60
N LEU A 154 1.50 16.25 8.40
CA LEU A 154 2.72 16.72 9.07
C LEU A 154 3.78 17.14 8.06
N ASP A 155 3.86 16.45 6.92
CA ASP A 155 4.78 16.81 5.84
C ASP A 155 4.40 18.15 5.16
N LYS A 156 3.10 18.47 5.10
CA LYS A 156 2.59 19.75 4.58
C LYS A 156 2.56 20.89 5.60
N ILE A 157 2.43 20.58 6.89
CA ILE A 157 2.29 21.52 8.01
C ILE A 157 3.27 21.10 9.13
N LYS A 158 4.53 21.52 9.00
CA LYS A 158 5.60 21.08 9.90
C LYS A 158 5.43 21.57 11.36
N GLY A 159 5.84 20.72 12.29
CA GLY A 159 5.78 20.95 13.73
C GLY A 159 4.40 20.69 14.35
N ASN A 160 4.23 21.06 15.62
CA ASN A 160 3.07 20.75 16.48
C ASN A 160 1.66 21.09 15.92
N ALA A 161 1.56 21.78 14.78
CA ALA A 161 0.29 22.13 14.13
C ALA A 161 -0.16 21.13 13.04
N GLY A 162 0.70 20.20 12.59
CA GLY A 162 0.36 19.14 11.63
C GLY A 162 0.53 17.71 12.17
N GLU A 163 0.95 17.56 13.42
CA GLU A 163 1.13 16.27 14.11
C GLU A 163 -0.14 15.40 14.13
N THR A 164 0.09 14.08 14.15
CA THR A 164 -0.96 13.06 14.23
C THR A 164 -1.81 13.18 15.49
N MET A 165 -3.02 12.62 15.49
CA MET A 165 -3.92 12.65 16.65
C MET A 165 -3.24 12.13 17.92
N LEU A 166 -2.53 11.01 17.82
CA LEU A 166 -1.90 10.37 18.98
C LEU A 166 -0.66 11.13 19.45
N SER A 167 0.20 11.63 18.55
CA SER A 167 1.26 12.59 18.91
C SER A 167 0.67 13.76 19.72
N ARG A 168 -0.41 14.37 19.22
CA ARG A 168 -1.08 15.53 19.85
C ARG A 168 -1.76 15.21 21.18
N ILE A 169 -2.11 13.95 21.44
CA ILE A 169 -2.65 13.48 22.71
C ILE A 169 -1.53 13.21 23.72
N PHE A 170 -0.50 12.43 23.35
CA PHE A 170 0.63 12.09 24.22
C PHE A 170 1.45 13.35 24.59
N GLN A 171 1.65 14.29 23.66
CA GLN A 171 2.30 15.59 23.91
C GLN A 171 1.60 16.45 24.99
N GLN A 172 0.37 16.13 25.40
CA GLN A 172 -0.30 16.80 26.53
C GLN A 172 0.28 16.39 27.89
N ASN A 173 1.15 15.37 27.95
CA ASN A 173 1.73 14.80 29.17
C ASN A 173 0.65 14.43 30.23
N LYS A 174 -0.54 14.01 29.76
CA LYS A 174 -1.65 13.48 30.59
C LYS A 174 -1.55 11.96 30.86
N THR A 175 -0.64 11.29 30.16
CA THR A 175 -0.34 9.86 30.25
C THR A 175 1.01 9.64 30.93
N SER A 176 1.21 8.45 31.50
CA SER A 176 2.54 8.01 31.98
C SER A 176 3.42 7.43 30.88
N SER A 177 2.80 7.02 29.76
CA SER A 177 3.40 6.22 28.70
C SER A 177 2.82 6.58 27.33
N ASN A 178 3.48 6.16 26.26
CA ASN A 178 3.16 6.51 24.87
C ASN A 178 2.56 5.33 24.08
N TYR A 179 1.72 4.48 24.70
CA TYR A 179 1.10 3.33 24.04
C TYR A 179 -0.41 3.43 23.85
N ILE A 180 -0.93 2.71 22.85
CA ILE A 180 -2.35 2.37 22.70
C ILE A 180 -2.55 0.87 22.90
N THR A 181 -3.78 0.46 23.19
CA THR A 181 -4.18 -0.94 23.00
C THR A 181 -5.52 -1.03 22.29
N PHE A 182 -5.75 -2.12 21.55
CA PHE A 182 -7.05 -2.40 20.95
C PHE A 182 -7.40 -3.89 20.98
N LEU A 183 -8.69 -4.13 21.12
CA LEU A 183 -9.34 -5.43 21.23
C LEU A 183 -10.49 -5.45 20.23
N LEU A 184 -10.44 -6.33 19.23
CA LEU A 184 -11.42 -6.39 18.15
C LEU A 184 -12.40 -7.55 18.37
N ASP A 185 -13.70 -7.27 18.50
CA ASP A 185 -14.73 -8.30 18.63
C ASP A 185 -15.08 -8.95 17.28
N ARG A 186 -15.74 -10.12 17.35
CA ARG A 186 -16.19 -10.91 16.20
C ARG A 186 -17.72 -10.97 16.20
N LYS A 187 -18.37 -10.37 15.19
CA LYS A 187 -19.83 -10.53 14.98
C LYS A 187 -20.17 -11.97 14.62
N ASN A 188 -21.30 -12.44 15.15
CA ASN A 188 -21.83 -13.81 15.03
C ASN A 188 -20.98 -14.89 15.72
N ASP A 189 -20.05 -14.49 16.59
CA ASP A 189 -19.31 -15.38 17.48
C ASP A 189 -20.21 -15.82 18.66
N PRO A 190 -20.45 -17.13 18.86
CA PRO A 190 -21.33 -17.62 19.92
C PRO A 190 -20.69 -17.74 21.32
N SER A 191 -19.38 -17.52 21.48
CA SER A 191 -18.67 -17.49 22.77
C SER A 191 -18.08 -16.13 23.14
N ALA A 192 -18.29 -15.12 22.29
CA ALA A 192 -17.89 -13.72 22.48
C ALA A 192 -18.04 -13.22 23.93
N SER A 193 -16.91 -13.06 24.61
CA SER A 193 -16.82 -12.67 26.02
C SER A 193 -16.60 -11.17 26.22
N PHE A 194 -16.40 -10.41 25.14
CA PHE A 194 -16.13 -8.97 25.14
C PHE A 194 -16.73 -8.26 23.92
N THR A 195 -16.94 -6.95 24.04
CA THR A 195 -17.13 -6.04 22.90
C THR A 195 -15.82 -5.35 22.58
N GLY A 196 -15.67 -4.87 21.34
CA GLY A 196 -14.47 -4.17 20.91
C GLY A 196 -14.16 -2.93 21.75
N GLN A 197 -12.88 -2.71 22.01
CA GLN A 197 -12.37 -1.68 22.91
C GLN A 197 -11.04 -1.10 22.41
N PHE A 198 -10.82 0.19 22.65
CA PHE A 198 -9.58 0.91 22.36
C PHE A 198 -9.15 1.73 23.59
N THR A 199 -7.86 1.85 23.84
CA THR A 199 -7.31 2.59 25.00
C THR A 199 -6.08 3.42 24.65
N ILE A 200 -5.79 4.43 25.46
CA ILE A 200 -4.59 5.27 25.36
C ILE A 200 -3.90 5.28 26.74
N ALA A 201 -2.70 4.69 26.81
CA ALA A 201 -1.89 4.51 28.02
C ALA A 201 -2.57 3.78 29.19
N GLU A 202 -3.49 2.85 28.89
CA GLU A 202 -4.09 1.92 29.85
C GLU A 202 -4.43 0.59 29.15
N THR A 203 -4.56 -0.52 29.89
CA THR A 203 -4.93 -1.84 29.34
C THR A 203 -6.41 -2.16 29.60
N VAL A 204 -7.01 -3.00 28.76
CA VAL A 204 -8.34 -3.55 29.00
C VAL A 204 -8.32 -4.42 30.26
N LYS A 205 -9.31 -4.22 31.14
CA LYS A 205 -9.38 -4.91 32.43
C LYS A 205 -9.51 -6.43 32.25
N GLY A 206 -8.67 -7.19 32.94
CA GLY A 206 -8.55 -8.65 32.83
C GLY A 206 -7.56 -9.13 31.78
N LEU A 207 -6.95 -8.22 31.01
CA LEU A 207 -5.93 -8.50 29.99
C LEU A 207 -4.60 -7.75 30.29
N GLU A 208 -4.39 -7.35 31.55
CA GLU A 208 -3.20 -6.60 32.00
C GLU A 208 -1.88 -7.37 31.73
N ASN A 209 -1.96 -8.69 31.61
CA ASN A 209 -0.84 -9.58 31.29
C ASN A 209 -0.28 -9.42 29.86
N ILE A 210 -0.90 -8.58 29.00
CA ILE A 210 -0.27 -8.15 27.74
C ILE A 210 1.08 -7.47 27.99
N THR A 211 1.20 -6.71 29.08
CA THR A 211 2.43 -6.01 29.48
C THR A 211 3.60 -6.95 29.80
N SER A 212 3.30 -8.23 30.05
CA SER A 212 4.28 -9.29 30.36
C SER A 212 4.64 -10.16 29.15
N GLN A 213 4.09 -9.88 27.96
CA GLN A 213 4.44 -10.60 26.74
C GLN A 213 5.80 -10.14 26.20
N THR A 214 6.43 -10.94 25.34
CA THR A 214 7.65 -10.56 24.64
C THR A 214 7.42 -9.26 23.86
N LYS A 215 8.28 -8.25 24.07
CA LYS A 215 8.29 -7.03 23.25
C LYS A 215 8.78 -7.37 21.85
N LEU A 216 7.93 -7.13 20.86
CA LEU A 216 8.25 -7.20 19.44
C LEU A 216 8.70 -5.80 19.01
N ASN A 217 10.02 -5.54 19.06
CA ASN A 217 10.57 -4.26 18.59
C ASN A 217 10.15 -4.02 17.13
N VAL A 218 9.86 -2.75 16.79
CA VAL A 218 9.50 -2.41 15.41
C VAL A 218 10.73 -2.51 14.51
N GLU A 219 10.60 -3.23 13.41
CA GLU A 219 11.63 -3.31 12.37
C GLU A 219 11.73 -1.98 11.61
N THR A 220 12.85 -1.28 11.82
CA THR A 220 13.09 0.03 11.20
C THR A 220 13.37 -0.10 9.71
N VAL A 221 12.60 0.62 8.89
CA VAL A 221 12.87 0.79 7.45
C VAL A 221 14.14 1.63 7.23
N HIS A 222 14.58 1.78 5.98
CA HIS A 222 15.73 2.65 5.70
C HIS A 222 15.32 4.12 5.78
N ARG A 223 16.17 5.01 6.31
CA ARG A 223 15.91 6.45 6.49
C ARG A 223 15.55 7.24 5.21
N LEU A 224 15.70 6.66 4.02
CA LEU A 224 15.25 7.25 2.75
C LEU A 224 13.84 6.79 2.33
N LEU A 225 13.15 6.08 3.24
CA LEU A 225 11.83 5.48 3.13
C LEU A 225 11.11 5.60 4.49
N ASP A 226 11.39 6.64 5.27
CA ASP A 226 10.79 6.89 6.60
C ASP A 226 9.27 7.13 6.49
N ASP A 227 8.82 7.68 5.36
CA ASP A 227 7.42 7.70 4.90
C ASP A 227 6.77 6.31 4.76
N GLN A 228 7.56 5.23 4.76
CA GLN A 228 7.10 3.84 4.70
C GLN A 228 7.29 3.07 6.01
N GLN A 229 7.58 3.73 7.14
CA GLN A 229 7.59 3.03 8.42
C GLN A 229 6.17 2.61 8.80
N HIS A 230 6.00 1.33 9.11
CA HIS A 230 4.74 0.75 9.60
C HIS A 230 4.93 0.15 11.00
N TRP A 231 3.82 -0.27 11.62
CA TRP A 231 3.84 -1.22 12.74
C TRP A 231 4.25 -2.61 12.26
N GLN A 232 5.55 -2.82 12.05
CA GLN A 232 6.11 -4.05 11.50
C GLN A 232 7.09 -4.75 12.45
N ALA A 233 7.02 -6.07 12.57
CA ALA A 233 7.96 -6.86 13.37
C ALA A 233 8.26 -8.22 12.73
N ILE A 234 9.35 -8.86 13.16
CA ILE A 234 9.74 -10.20 12.69
C ILE A 234 8.89 -11.28 13.40
N THR A 235 8.44 -12.29 12.66
CA THR A 235 7.85 -13.53 13.23
C THR A 235 8.89 -14.32 14.03
N ASP A 236 8.43 -15.31 14.80
CA ASP A 236 9.32 -16.40 15.23
C ASP A 236 9.88 -17.17 14.01
N LYS A 237 10.88 -18.03 14.23
CA LYS A 237 11.39 -18.92 13.18
C LYS A 237 10.39 -20.05 12.93
N ASP A 238 10.21 -20.40 11.65
CA ASP A 238 9.32 -21.48 11.19
C ASP A 238 7.86 -21.24 11.65
N SER A 239 7.45 -19.97 11.63
CA SER A 239 6.35 -19.40 12.42
C SER A 239 4.93 -19.79 12.04
N VAL A 240 4.67 -20.35 10.85
CA VAL A 240 3.29 -20.64 10.42
C VAL A 240 3.05 -22.13 10.33
N ILE A 241 2.06 -22.62 11.08
CA ILE A 241 1.52 -23.98 10.96
C ILE A 241 0.26 -23.92 10.11
N GLY A 242 0.23 -24.74 9.05
CA GLY A 242 -0.86 -24.82 8.10
C GLY A 242 -1.98 -25.79 8.50
N PRO A 243 -3.06 -25.87 7.70
CA PRO A 243 -4.26 -26.67 8.01
C PRO A 243 -4.05 -28.19 8.14
N ASP A 244 -2.91 -28.75 7.74
CA ASP A 244 -2.54 -30.16 7.95
C ASP A 244 -1.63 -30.38 9.17
N GLY A 245 -1.40 -29.34 9.98
CA GLY A 245 -0.52 -29.38 11.15
C GLY A 245 0.98 -29.27 10.83
N THR A 246 1.37 -29.09 9.57
CA THR A 246 2.78 -28.94 9.18
C THR A 246 3.25 -27.48 9.18
N THR A 247 4.55 -27.27 9.41
CA THR A 247 5.22 -25.97 9.25
C THR A 247 5.28 -25.57 7.78
N LEU A 248 4.82 -24.36 7.48
CA LEU A 248 4.85 -23.78 6.14
C LEU A 248 6.16 -22.99 5.96
N ALA A 249 7.12 -23.60 5.25
CA ALA A 249 8.46 -23.06 5.04
C ALA A 249 8.51 -21.97 3.95
N ILE A 250 8.03 -20.78 4.29
CA ILE A 250 8.00 -19.62 3.38
C ILE A 250 9.35 -18.88 3.36
N LYS A 251 9.75 -18.38 2.19
CA LYS A 251 10.95 -17.56 2.03
C LYS A 251 10.59 -16.07 2.03
N SER A 252 11.16 -15.31 2.98
CA SER A 252 11.06 -13.85 2.98
C SER A 252 11.63 -13.19 1.71
N ILE A 253 10.97 -12.13 1.25
CA ILE A 253 11.47 -11.19 0.24
C ILE A 253 12.32 -10.06 0.84
N VAL A 254 12.23 -9.84 2.16
CA VAL A 254 12.91 -8.74 2.86
C VAL A 254 14.42 -8.99 2.95
N PRO A 255 15.29 -8.15 2.38
CA PRO A 255 16.72 -8.45 2.26
C PRO A 255 17.50 -8.65 3.57
N LYS A 256 16.95 -8.24 4.70
CA LYS A 256 17.54 -8.38 6.05
C LYS A 256 16.90 -9.47 6.91
N ALA A 257 15.78 -10.07 6.49
CA ALA A 257 15.06 -11.02 7.33
C ALA A 257 15.91 -12.27 7.66
N PRO A 258 15.92 -12.75 8.91
CA PRO A 258 16.58 -13.99 9.27
C PRO A 258 16.00 -15.21 8.54
N LYS A 259 16.80 -16.26 8.37
CA LYS A 259 16.38 -17.46 7.63
C LYS A 259 15.25 -18.20 8.35
N GLY A 260 14.09 -18.30 7.69
CA GLY A 260 12.90 -18.97 8.21
C GLY A 260 12.03 -18.04 9.06
N GLN A 261 12.28 -16.74 9.03
CA GLN A 261 11.45 -15.71 9.65
C GLN A 261 10.89 -14.78 8.55
N LEU A 262 9.74 -14.17 8.81
CA LEU A 262 9.07 -13.21 7.93
C LEU A 262 8.92 -11.86 8.66
N VAL A 263 8.79 -10.76 7.93
CA VAL A 263 8.44 -9.45 8.49
C VAL A 263 6.95 -9.16 8.25
N ALA A 264 6.22 -8.90 9.33
CA ALA A 264 4.77 -8.73 9.32
C ALA A 264 4.38 -7.32 9.78
N VAL A 265 3.60 -6.61 8.95
CA VAL A 265 2.87 -5.39 9.33
C VAL A 265 1.61 -5.80 10.11
N PHE A 266 1.19 -5.01 11.10
CA PHE A 266 -0.07 -5.19 11.83
C PHE A 266 -1.02 -4.02 11.55
N ASP A 267 -2.12 -4.32 10.86
CA ASP A 267 -2.96 -3.32 10.18
C ASP A 267 -4.44 -3.48 10.54
N SER A 268 -4.96 -2.56 11.37
CA SER A 268 -6.38 -2.53 11.74
C SER A 268 -7.29 -1.89 10.67
N GLY A 269 -6.73 -1.27 9.64
CA GLY A 269 -7.45 -0.79 8.46
C GLY A 269 -7.69 -1.88 7.40
N PHE A 270 -6.83 -2.91 7.34
CA PHE A 270 -6.96 -4.01 6.38
C PHE A 270 -7.93 -5.10 6.84
N THR A 271 -9.04 -5.31 6.10
CA THR A 271 -10.06 -6.31 6.43
C THR A 271 -9.55 -7.75 6.43
N PHE A 272 -8.90 -8.19 5.35
CA PHE A 272 -8.33 -9.52 5.19
C PHE A 272 -6.81 -9.47 5.28
N SER A 273 -6.19 -10.35 6.08
CA SER A 273 -4.73 -10.45 6.12
C SER A 273 -4.16 -10.77 4.73
N GLN A 274 -3.09 -10.08 4.35
CA GLN A 274 -2.39 -10.24 3.07
C GLN A 274 -1.07 -10.95 3.32
N VAL A 275 -0.83 -12.08 2.66
CA VAL A 275 0.32 -12.97 2.90
C VAL A 275 1.10 -13.27 1.60
N PRO A 276 2.32 -13.85 1.66
CA PRO A 276 2.99 -14.37 0.49
C PRO A 276 2.11 -15.37 -0.27
N ARG A 277 2.14 -15.34 -1.60
CA ARG A 277 1.26 -16.17 -2.44
C ARG A 277 1.41 -17.67 -2.15
N GLU A 278 2.65 -18.13 -1.90
CA GLU A 278 2.98 -19.49 -1.48
C GLU A 278 2.30 -19.89 -0.15
N LEU A 279 2.12 -18.93 0.78
CA LEU A 279 1.43 -19.15 2.06
C LEU A 279 -0.09 -19.25 1.87
N SER A 280 -0.67 -18.36 1.06
CA SER A 280 -2.11 -18.41 0.75
C SER A 280 -2.47 -19.71 0.01
N ASP A 281 -1.68 -20.09 -0.99
CA ASP A 281 -1.82 -21.36 -1.72
C ASP A 281 -1.70 -22.59 -0.79
N ALA A 282 -0.82 -22.55 0.21
CA ALA A 282 -0.66 -23.64 1.17
C ALA A 282 -1.82 -23.74 2.19
N ILE A 283 -2.53 -22.64 2.47
CA ILE A 283 -3.73 -22.66 3.32
C ILE A 283 -4.96 -23.14 2.55
N TYR A 284 -5.18 -22.64 1.33
CA TYR A 284 -6.45 -22.86 0.59
C TYR A 284 -6.36 -23.81 -0.60
N GLY A 285 -5.22 -23.90 -1.28
CA GLY A 285 -5.09 -24.61 -2.56
C GLY A 285 -5.30 -26.12 -2.49
N ARG A 286 -5.31 -26.72 -1.29
CA ARG A 286 -5.60 -28.14 -1.04
C ARG A 286 -7.02 -28.40 -0.53
N VAL A 287 -7.87 -27.39 -0.38
CA VAL A 287 -9.26 -27.58 0.05
C VAL A 287 -10.11 -28.11 -1.11
N GLN A 288 -10.94 -29.12 -0.83
CA GLN A 288 -11.88 -29.66 -1.82
C GLN A 288 -12.89 -28.58 -2.21
N GLY A 289 -13.05 -28.32 -3.52
CA GLY A 289 -13.93 -27.26 -4.03
C GLY A 289 -13.43 -25.83 -3.82
N ALA A 290 -12.18 -25.62 -3.42
CA ALA A 290 -11.57 -24.28 -3.44
C ALA A 290 -11.32 -23.77 -4.87
N VAL A 291 -11.43 -22.46 -5.06
CA VAL A 291 -11.18 -21.77 -6.34
C VAL A 291 -10.55 -20.41 -6.05
N TYR A 292 -9.49 -20.06 -6.79
CA TYR A 292 -8.96 -18.69 -6.81
C TYR A 292 -9.67 -17.86 -7.91
N ASP A 293 -10.41 -16.85 -7.49
CA ASP A 293 -11.03 -15.85 -8.34
C ASP A 293 -9.97 -14.83 -8.79
N ALA A 294 -9.44 -15.02 -10.00
CA ALA A 294 -8.44 -14.13 -10.57
C ALA A 294 -8.97 -12.74 -10.99
N LYS A 295 -10.28 -12.47 -10.86
CA LYS A 295 -10.89 -11.16 -11.13
C LYS A 295 -11.01 -10.32 -9.84
N ASN A 296 -11.40 -10.96 -8.74
CA ASN A 296 -11.50 -10.31 -7.43
C ASN A 296 -10.24 -10.53 -6.56
N GLU A 297 -9.26 -11.26 -7.08
CA GLU A 297 -7.94 -11.56 -6.47
C GLU A 297 -8.02 -12.32 -5.13
N TRP A 298 -9.06 -13.15 -4.95
CA TRP A 298 -9.28 -13.92 -3.72
C TRP A 298 -9.44 -15.44 -3.91
N TRP A 299 -9.00 -16.22 -2.93
CA TRP A 299 -9.45 -17.59 -2.70
C TRP A 299 -10.89 -17.62 -2.17
N THR A 300 -11.70 -18.51 -2.73
CA THR A 300 -12.99 -18.94 -2.19
C THR A 300 -12.95 -20.43 -1.83
N VAL A 301 -13.70 -20.83 -0.81
CA VAL A 301 -13.78 -22.21 -0.29
C VAL A 301 -15.21 -22.55 0.16
N PRO A 302 -15.57 -23.84 0.33
CA PRO A 302 -16.85 -24.22 0.93
C PRO A 302 -16.98 -23.71 2.37
N CYS A 303 -18.11 -23.07 2.70
CA CYS A 303 -18.33 -22.47 4.02
C CYS A 303 -18.35 -23.46 5.21
N ALA A 304 -18.42 -24.76 4.94
CA ALA A 304 -18.37 -25.83 5.93
C ALA A 304 -16.95 -26.36 6.20
N GLN A 305 -15.94 -25.92 5.43
CA GLN A 305 -14.54 -26.32 5.63
C GLN A 305 -13.96 -25.61 6.86
N GLU A 306 -13.61 -26.37 7.90
CA GLU A 306 -12.76 -25.85 8.97
C GLU A 306 -11.29 -25.85 8.51
N LEU A 307 -10.53 -24.81 8.88
CA LEU A 307 -9.09 -24.70 8.61
C LEU A 307 -8.36 -24.20 9.86
N ASN A 308 -7.42 -25.00 10.34
CA ASN A 308 -6.63 -24.70 11.54
C ASN A 308 -5.28 -24.08 11.14
N VAL A 309 -5.17 -22.75 11.23
CA VAL A 309 -3.91 -22.01 10.99
C VAL A 309 -3.37 -21.48 12.32
N THR A 310 -2.05 -21.42 12.48
CA THR A 310 -1.42 -20.83 13.67
C THR A 310 -0.16 -20.07 13.31
N PHE A 311 -0.06 -18.82 13.76
CA PHE A 311 1.12 -17.97 13.62
C PHE A 311 1.90 -17.92 14.94
N HIS A 312 3.20 -17.63 14.90
CA HIS A 312 4.05 -17.51 16.09
C HIS A 312 4.84 -16.19 16.08
N PHE A 313 4.75 -15.47 17.20
CA PHE A 313 5.45 -14.20 17.44
C PHE A 313 5.93 -14.15 18.90
N GLY A 314 7.22 -13.85 19.11
CA GLY A 314 7.78 -13.63 20.44
C GLY A 314 7.82 -14.88 21.33
N GLY A 315 7.80 -16.08 20.73
CA GLY A 315 7.67 -17.37 21.42
C GLY A 315 6.22 -17.77 21.76
N VAL A 316 5.22 -17.01 21.28
CA VAL A 316 3.80 -17.22 21.60
C VAL A 316 3.02 -17.67 20.37
N ALA A 317 2.17 -18.69 20.55
CA ALA A 317 1.32 -19.24 19.50
C ALA A 317 -0.03 -18.52 19.41
N PHE A 318 -0.38 -18.06 18.22
CA PHE A 318 -1.63 -17.40 17.87
C PHE A 318 -2.45 -18.31 16.95
N PRO A 319 -3.29 -19.21 17.49
CA PRO A 319 -4.20 -19.99 16.68
C PRO A 319 -5.30 -19.09 16.12
N MET A 320 -5.59 -19.20 14.82
CA MET A 320 -6.65 -18.44 14.20
C MET A 320 -8.00 -19.13 14.43
N HIS A 321 -9.01 -18.38 14.83
CA HIS A 321 -10.38 -18.85 14.93
C HIS A 321 -10.87 -19.24 13.53
N PRO A 322 -11.45 -20.43 13.28
CA PRO A 322 -11.73 -20.85 11.90
C PRO A 322 -12.69 -19.94 11.12
N LEU A 323 -13.60 -19.24 11.81
CA LEU A 323 -14.44 -18.16 11.22
C LEU A 323 -13.64 -16.93 10.71
N ASP A 324 -12.39 -16.75 11.14
CA ASP A 324 -11.41 -15.77 10.62
C ASP A 324 -10.38 -16.40 9.68
N VAL A 325 -10.53 -17.67 9.30
CA VAL A 325 -9.77 -18.31 8.21
C VAL A 325 -10.69 -18.52 7.00
N VAL A 326 -11.98 -18.79 7.26
CA VAL A 326 -13.05 -19.01 6.28
C VAL A 326 -14.20 -18.03 6.56
N ASP A 327 -14.13 -16.86 5.92
CA ASP A 327 -14.98 -15.71 6.13
C ASP A 327 -16.32 -15.80 5.36
N ASP A 328 -17.39 -15.33 5.99
CA ASP A 328 -18.76 -15.32 5.45
C ASP A 328 -19.47 -13.98 5.72
N ASN A 329 -18.75 -12.93 6.07
CA ASN A 329 -19.35 -11.64 6.37
C ASN A 329 -19.97 -11.01 5.11
N PHE A 330 -19.40 -11.34 3.94
CA PHE A 330 -19.79 -10.83 2.62
C PHE A 330 -20.82 -11.68 1.86
N LYS A 331 -21.23 -12.83 2.41
CA LYS A 331 -22.30 -13.71 1.88
C LYS A 331 -22.19 -14.07 0.38
N ILE A 332 -20.97 -14.18 -0.15
CA ILE A 332 -20.72 -14.34 -1.59
C ILE A 332 -21.28 -15.66 -2.15
N LEU A 333 -21.58 -15.64 -3.45
CA LEU A 333 -22.03 -16.80 -4.22
C LEU A 333 -21.01 -17.15 -5.31
N ASP A 334 -20.91 -18.43 -5.66
CA ASP A 334 -20.16 -18.89 -6.82
C ASP A 334 -20.89 -18.62 -8.15
N THR A 335 -20.27 -19.00 -9.27
CA THR A 335 -20.86 -18.83 -10.61
C THR A 335 -22.10 -19.70 -10.89
N ALA A 336 -22.43 -20.65 -10.01
CA ALA A 336 -23.63 -21.47 -10.06
C ALA A 336 -24.69 -21.02 -9.02
N GLY A 337 -24.43 -19.97 -8.25
CA GLY A 337 -25.32 -19.45 -7.21
C GLY A 337 -25.22 -20.16 -5.86
N ASN A 338 -24.28 -21.09 -5.67
CA ASN A 338 -24.05 -21.72 -4.37
C ASN A 338 -23.31 -20.77 -3.44
N ARG A 339 -23.56 -20.90 -2.15
CA ARG A 339 -22.94 -20.03 -1.14
C ARG A 339 -21.54 -20.51 -0.76
N VAL A 340 -20.55 -19.65 -1.00
CA VAL A 340 -19.13 -19.91 -0.73
C VAL A 340 -18.55 -18.85 0.22
N CYS A 341 -17.39 -19.14 0.77
CA CYS A 341 -16.74 -18.33 1.79
C CYS A 341 -15.37 -17.84 1.30
N ILE A 342 -14.93 -16.67 1.76
CA ILE A 342 -13.66 -16.06 1.36
C ILE A 342 -12.55 -16.58 2.27
N GLY A 343 -11.40 -16.92 1.69
CA GLY A 343 -10.18 -17.17 2.46
C GLY A 343 -9.70 -15.87 3.13
N ALA A 344 -9.60 -15.83 4.45
CA ALA A 344 -9.25 -14.61 5.17
C ALA A 344 -7.73 -14.25 5.19
N PHE A 345 -6.90 -15.03 4.49
CA PHE A 345 -5.44 -14.86 4.33
C PHE A 345 -5.05 -14.87 2.84
N GLN A 346 -5.31 -13.76 2.15
CA GLN A 346 -5.18 -13.64 0.70
C GLN A 346 -3.75 -13.34 0.23
N PRO A 347 -3.38 -13.66 -1.03
CA PRO A 347 -2.10 -13.23 -1.56
C PRO A 347 -2.09 -11.70 -1.70
N ILE A 348 -0.99 -11.04 -1.33
CA ILE A 348 -0.82 -9.60 -1.63
C ILE A 348 -0.91 -9.40 -3.16
N THR A 349 -1.74 -8.44 -3.61
CA THR A 349 -1.86 -8.02 -5.03
C THR A 349 -1.92 -6.49 -5.26
N SER A 350 -2.37 -5.74 -4.24
CA SER A 350 -2.55 -4.28 -4.29
C SER A 350 -1.60 -3.51 -3.38
N ALA A 351 -1.26 -4.06 -2.21
CA ALA A 351 -0.41 -3.46 -1.19
C ALA A 351 1.00 -4.09 -1.14
N PHE A 352 1.69 -4.18 -2.28
CA PHE A 352 3.06 -4.69 -2.31
C PHE A 352 4.04 -3.74 -1.61
N SER A 353 4.95 -4.32 -0.83
CA SER A 353 6.09 -3.59 -0.28
C SER A 353 7.06 -3.23 -1.42
N LEU A 354 6.91 -2.03 -1.99
CA LEU A 354 7.62 -1.56 -3.20
C LEU A 354 9.15 -1.76 -3.12
N PHE A 355 9.73 -1.69 -1.92
CA PHE A 355 11.16 -1.83 -1.64
C PHE A 355 11.54 -3.14 -0.93
N GLY A 356 10.57 -4.01 -0.64
CA GLY A 356 10.78 -5.26 0.12
C GLY A 356 11.06 -5.00 1.60
N ASN A 357 10.24 -4.16 2.26
CA ASN A 357 10.34 -3.84 3.68
C ASN A 357 9.55 -4.83 4.57
N PHE A 358 8.52 -5.48 4.02
CA PHE A 358 7.69 -6.49 4.70
C PHE A 358 7.27 -7.65 3.76
N ASP A 359 6.89 -8.78 4.35
CA ASP A 359 6.40 -10.00 3.68
C ASP A 359 4.88 -10.16 3.74
N MET A 360 4.23 -9.63 4.78
CA MET A 360 2.79 -9.78 5.02
C MET A 360 2.18 -8.62 5.81
N ILE A 361 0.86 -8.48 5.68
CA ILE A 361 0.00 -7.53 6.41
C ILE A 361 -1.01 -8.37 7.21
N MET A 362 -0.88 -8.38 8.53
CA MET A 362 -1.74 -9.07 9.47
C MET A 362 -2.94 -8.17 9.77
N GLY A 363 -4.02 -8.38 9.03
CA GLY A 363 -5.23 -7.56 9.05
C GLY A 363 -6.17 -7.89 10.22
N MET A 364 -7.39 -7.36 10.17
CA MET A 364 -8.46 -7.60 11.15
C MET A 364 -8.73 -9.09 11.39
N THR A 365 -8.54 -9.97 10.40
CA THR A 365 -8.68 -11.42 10.56
C THR A 365 -7.65 -12.02 11.51
N PHE A 366 -6.42 -11.50 11.55
CA PHE A 366 -5.46 -11.85 12.59
C PHE A 366 -5.76 -11.09 13.90
N LEU A 367 -6.05 -9.79 13.83
CA LEU A 367 -6.18 -8.93 15.02
C LEU A 367 -7.41 -9.24 15.89
N ARG A 368 -8.47 -9.89 15.36
CA ARG A 368 -9.54 -10.51 16.16
C ARG A 368 -9.09 -11.70 17.03
N ASN A 369 -7.88 -12.20 16.82
CA ASN A 369 -7.29 -13.34 17.53
C ASN A 369 -6.16 -12.90 18.49
N ALA A 370 -5.78 -11.61 18.49
CA ALA A 370 -4.70 -11.07 19.31
C ALA A 370 -5.09 -9.70 19.92
N TYR A 371 -5.21 -9.64 21.25
CA TYR A 371 -5.26 -8.36 21.94
C TYR A 371 -3.90 -7.68 21.77
N THR A 372 -3.91 -6.43 21.30
CA THR A 372 -2.72 -5.78 20.73
C THR A 372 -2.40 -4.51 21.48
N LEU A 373 -1.14 -4.34 21.87
CA LEU A 373 -0.54 -3.12 22.41
C LEU A 373 0.52 -2.62 21.41
N MET A 374 0.48 -1.33 21.14
CA MET A 374 1.41 -0.61 20.26
C MET A 374 1.97 0.57 21.02
N ASP A 375 3.28 0.55 21.30
CA ASP A 375 3.98 1.57 22.06
C ASP A 375 4.90 2.38 21.13
N TYR A 376 4.61 3.68 21.05
CA TYR A 376 5.25 4.60 20.11
C TYR A 376 6.62 5.06 20.62
N GLY A 377 6.91 4.92 21.93
CA GLY A 377 8.21 5.25 22.51
C GLY A 377 8.76 6.60 22.05
N GLU A 378 9.95 6.60 21.44
CA GLU A 378 10.64 7.78 20.92
C GLU A 378 9.98 8.46 19.69
N TRP A 379 9.03 7.83 18.99
CA TRP A 379 8.29 8.48 17.88
C TRP A 379 7.46 9.68 18.34
N ILE A 380 7.12 9.80 19.63
CA ILE A 380 6.39 10.94 20.13
C ILE A 380 7.36 12.05 20.58
N GLU A 381 7.67 12.96 19.64
CA GLU A 381 8.48 14.15 19.92
C GLU A 381 7.98 14.90 21.17
N ARG A 382 8.95 15.40 21.97
CA ARG A 382 8.74 16.31 23.12
C ARG A 382 8.00 15.72 24.33
N THR A 383 7.72 14.42 24.38
CA THR A 383 7.31 13.75 25.63
C THR A 383 8.47 13.63 26.62
N SER A 384 8.14 13.53 27.91
CA SER A 384 9.13 13.57 29.01
C SER A 384 9.42 12.20 29.66
N ASN A 385 8.47 11.27 29.61
CA ASN A 385 8.47 10.08 30.48
C ASN A 385 8.76 8.76 29.75
N ASP A 386 8.55 8.71 28.44
CA ASP A 386 8.58 7.47 27.66
C ASP A 386 9.32 7.71 26.34
N ARG A 387 10.47 7.04 26.19
CA ARG A 387 11.49 7.27 25.15
C ARG A 387 12.30 6.01 24.86
N GLY A 388 11.68 4.84 24.97
CA GLY A 388 12.28 3.59 24.48
C GLY A 388 12.12 3.45 22.98
N ASP A 389 12.79 2.45 22.40
CA ASP A 389 12.51 1.99 21.04
C ASP A 389 11.01 1.60 20.92
N PRO A 390 10.32 1.94 19.82
CA PRO A 390 8.93 1.55 19.60
C PRO A 390 8.78 0.03 19.49
N PHE A 391 7.71 -0.51 20.08
CA PHE A 391 7.48 -1.96 20.15
C PHE A 391 5.99 -2.31 20.18
N MET A 392 5.70 -3.58 19.88
CA MET A 392 4.38 -4.17 20.03
C MET A 392 4.39 -5.28 21.08
N GLN A 393 3.25 -5.51 21.74
CA GLN A 393 2.99 -6.71 22.54
C GLN A 393 1.66 -7.31 22.09
N LEU A 394 1.62 -8.63 21.93
CA LEU A 394 0.46 -9.36 21.43
C LEU A 394 0.08 -10.45 22.43
N LEU A 395 -1.21 -10.52 22.80
CA LEU A 395 -1.76 -11.51 23.72
C LEU A 395 -2.81 -12.37 22.98
N PRO A 396 -2.63 -13.70 22.85
CA PRO A 396 -3.55 -14.55 22.10
C PRO A 396 -4.91 -14.66 22.82
N LEU A 397 -5.99 -14.51 22.06
CA LEU A 397 -7.37 -14.55 22.56
C LEU A 397 -8.07 -15.89 22.29
N THR A 398 -7.62 -16.62 21.27
CA THR A 398 -8.35 -17.77 20.71
C THR A 398 -7.95 -19.08 21.36
N ASN A 399 -8.94 -19.79 21.92
CA ASN A 399 -8.80 -21.19 22.31
C ASN A 399 -9.29 -22.10 21.17
N ARG A 400 -8.46 -23.01 20.67
CA ARG A 400 -8.80 -23.92 19.56
C ARG A 400 -10.06 -24.75 19.82
N ALA A 401 -10.26 -25.26 21.03
CA ALA A 401 -11.39 -26.13 21.34
C ALA A 401 -12.72 -25.35 21.35
N THR A 402 -12.71 -24.14 21.90
CA THR A 402 -13.86 -23.21 21.84
C THR A 402 -14.14 -22.81 20.40
N ALA A 403 -13.11 -22.39 19.66
CA ALA A 403 -13.24 -21.91 18.28
C ALA A 403 -13.76 -22.96 17.30
N HIS A 404 -13.37 -24.23 17.49
CA HIS A 404 -13.94 -25.39 16.78
C HIS A 404 -15.42 -25.58 17.13
N ALA A 405 -15.79 -25.60 18.42
CA ALA A 405 -17.18 -25.75 18.84
C ALA A 405 -18.09 -24.61 18.31
N ASP A 406 -17.57 -23.38 18.26
CA ASP A 406 -18.25 -22.24 17.67
C ASP A 406 -18.35 -22.35 16.13
N PHE A 407 -17.31 -22.83 15.45
CA PHE A 407 -17.37 -23.13 14.02
C PHE A 407 -18.44 -24.19 13.72
N VAL A 408 -18.45 -25.31 14.44
CA VAL A 408 -19.47 -26.38 14.32
C VAL A 408 -20.88 -25.81 14.54
N LYS A 409 -21.07 -24.94 15.54
CA LYS A 409 -22.34 -24.27 15.84
C LYS A 409 -22.79 -23.28 14.75
N VAL A 410 -21.87 -22.51 14.16
CA VAL A 410 -22.16 -21.46 13.16
C VAL A 410 -22.22 -21.99 11.72
N ARG A 411 -21.50 -23.07 11.39
CA ARG A 411 -21.38 -23.63 10.03
C ARG A 411 -22.13 -24.93 9.82
N LEU A 412 -22.13 -25.81 10.82
CA LEU A 412 -22.58 -27.20 10.72
C LEU A 412 -23.86 -27.46 11.54
N ASN A 413 -24.57 -26.39 11.92
CA ASN A 413 -25.79 -26.40 12.72
C ASN A 413 -25.65 -27.17 14.06
N GLY A 414 -24.46 -27.21 14.64
CA GLY A 414 -24.17 -27.91 15.90
C GLY A 414 -23.85 -29.40 15.76
N VAL A 415 -23.82 -29.95 14.54
CA VAL A 415 -23.40 -31.35 14.30
C VAL A 415 -21.97 -31.35 13.78
N ASP A 416 -21.01 -31.80 14.60
CA ASP A 416 -19.63 -31.93 14.14
C ASP A 416 -19.55 -32.99 13.02
N THR A 417 -19.18 -32.50 11.84
CA THR A 417 -18.89 -33.30 10.66
C THR A 417 -17.52 -32.95 10.08
N THR A 418 -16.69 -32.18 10.79
CA THR A 418 -15.40 -31.64 10.31
C THR A 418 -14.44 -32.72 9.86
N GLY A 419 -14.39 -33.85 10.56
CA GLY A 419 -13.59 -35.04 10.20
C GLY A 419 -14.10 -35.86 9.01
N SER A 420 -15.16 -35.43 8.31
CA SER A 420 -15.71 -36.14 7.15
C SER A 420 -14.76 -36.07 5.94
N SER A 421 -14.71 -37.14 5.15
CA SER A 421 -13.82 -37.23 3.97
C SER A 421 -14.03 -36.14 2.91
N GLN A 422 -15.20 -35.50 2.88
CA GLN A 422 -15.51 -34.35 2.01
C GLN A 422 -14.79 -33.04 2.40
N PHE A 423 -14.28 -32.95 3.65
CA PHE A 423 -13.51 -31.81 4.16
C PHE A 423 -12.02 -32.14 4.37
N ALA A 424 -11.60 -33.37 4.02
CA ALA A 424 -10.21 -33.76 4.04
C ALA A 424 -9.41 -32.96 2.99
N LEU A 425 -8.22 -32.51 3.34
CA LEU A 425 -7.34 -31.81 2.42
C LEU A 425 -6.83 -32.75 1.32
N LEU A 426 -6.82 -32.27 0.09
CA LEU A 426 -6.24 -32.95 -1.06
C LEU A 426 -4.74 -33.24 -0.85
N PRO A 427 -4.18 -34.28 -1.49
CA PRO A 427 -2.74 -34.51 -1.51
C PRO A 427 -1.98 -33.29 -2.03
N ALA A 428 -0.76 -33.05 -1.54
CA ALA A 428 0.06 -31.91 -1.97
C ALA A 428 0.34 -31.89 -3.49
N SER A 429 0.34 -33.05 -4.15
CA SER A 429 0.45 -33.16 -5.62
C SER A 429 -0.80 -32.70 -6.40
N GLN A 430 -1.88 -32.33 -5.70
CA GLN A 430 -3.12 -31.76 -6.25
C GLN A 430 -3.37 -30.35 -5.71
N GLN A 431 -2.39 -29.72 -5.06
CA GLN A 431 -2.49 -28.34 -4.61
C GLN A 431 -2.69 -27.40 -5.81
N GLN A 432 -3.80 -26.67 -5.80
CA GLN A 432 -4.02 -25.54 -6.69
C GLN A 432 -3.08 -24.39 -6.32
N HIS A 433 -2.63 -23.66 -7.33
CA HIS A 433 -1.81 -22.46 -7.16
C HIS A 433 -2.53 -21.25 -7.75
N SER A 434 -2.56 -20.15 -7.02
CA SER A 434 -3.21 -18.93 -7.48
C SER A 434 -2.38 -18.28 -8.60
N PRO A 435 -2.97 -17.97 -9.78
CA PRO A 435 -2.23 -17.38 -10.88
C PRO A 435 -1.81 -15.93 -10.60
N VAL A 436 -0.58 -15.59 -11.01
CA VAL A 436 -0.08 -14.21 -11.05
C VAL A 436 -0.60 -13.54 -12.32
N SER A 437 -1.39 -12.48 -12.22
CA SER A 437 -2.01 -11.79 -13.37
C SER A 437 -0.97 -11.07 -14.25
N ALA A 438 -1.36 -10.63 -15.46
CA ALA A 438 -0.45 -9.87 -16.33
C ALA A 438 -0.17 -8.47 -15.76
N GLU A 439 -1.20 -7.92 -15.11
CA GLU A 439 -1.26 -6.65 -14.42
C GLU A 439 -0.37 -6.68 -13.17
N GLU A 440 -0.47 -7.74 -12.34
CA GLU A 440 0.41 -8.00 -11.20
C GLU A 440 1.87 -8.21 -11.63
N LYS A 441 2.11 -8.95 -12.73
CA LYS A 441 3.46 -9.09 -13.32
C LYS A 441 4.03 -7.74 -13.75
N LYS A 442 3.21 -6.87 -14.34
CA LYS A 442 3.62 -5.51 -14.74
C LYS A 442 3.98 -4.67 -13.51
N LYS A 443 3.09 -4.60 -12.51
CA LYS A 443 3.35 -3.92 -11.22
C LYS A 443 4.67 -4.38 -10.62
N LYS A 444 4.82 -5.69 -10.38
CA LYS A 444 6.04 -6.29 -9.81
C LYS A 444 7.31 -5.99 -10.60
N TYR A 445 7.22 -5.82 -11.92
CA TYR A 445 8.36 -5.44 -12.75
C TYR A 445 8.71 -3.94 -12.61
N GLU A 446 7.71 -3.06 -12.56
CA GLU A 446 7.86 -1.63 -12.30
C GLU A 446 8.44 -1.39 -10.88
N GLU A 447 7.91 -2.10 -9.88
CA GLU A 447 8.39 -2.15 -8.49
C GLU A 447 9.84 -2.69 -8.38
N MET A 448 10.18 -3.76 -9.11
CA MET A 448 11.55 -4.30 -9.16
C MET A 448 12.55 -3.30 -9.78
N ILE A 449 12.12 -2.47 -10.72
CA ILE A 449 12.97 -1.38 -11.26
C ILE A 449 13.14 -0.27 -10.21
N LEU A 450 12.06 0.14 -9.55
CA LEU A 450 12.09 1.19 -8.53
C LEU A 450 12.95 0.79 -7.32
N SER A 451 12.71 -0.37 -6.70
CA SER A 451 13.54 -0.89 -5.61
C SER A 451 15.04 -1.01 -5.94
N ARG A 452 15.39 -1.10 -7.23
CA ARG A 452 16.77 -1.22 -7.71
C ARG A 452 17.33 0.08 -8.30
N TRP A 453 16.58 1.18 -8.30
CA TRP A 453 17.01 2.45 -8.91
C TRP A 453 18.39 2.94 -8.45
N PRO A 454 18.80 2.84 -7.16
CA PRO A 454 20.12 3.31 -6.72
C PRO A 454 21.26 2.49 -7.34
N TYR A 455 21.08 1.18 -7.49
CA TYR A 455 22.05 0.28 -8.13
C TYR A 455 22.10 0.50 -9.65
N ILE A 456 20.96 0.75 -10.29
CA ILE A 456 20.87 1.06 -11.72
C ILE A 456 21.58 2.38 -12.03
N VAL A 457 21.35 3.43 -11.24
CA VAL A 457 22.04 4.72 -11.36
C VAL A 457 23.54 4.58 -11.09
N THR A 458 23.93 3.86 -10.04
CA THR A 458 25.35 3.64 -9.70
C THR A 458 26.08 2.88 -10.81
N GLY A 459 25.50 1.78 -11.31
CA GLY A 459 26.05 1.01 -12.43
C GLY A 459 26.14 1.82 -13.72
N SER A 460 25.13 2.64 -14.01
CA SER A 460 25.12 3.55 -15.16
C SER A 460 26.20 4.63 -15.06
N LEU A 461 26.40 5.20 -13.87
CA LEU A 461 27.43 6.20 -13.60
C LEU A 461 28.84 5.62 -13.74
N VAL A 462 29.09 4.42 -13.17
CA VAL A 462 30.37 3.70 -13.33
C VAL A 462 30.62 3.36 -14.81
N GLY A 463 29.60 2.86 -15.52
CA GLY A 463 29.69 2.58 -16.96
C GLY A 463 30.01 3.83 -17.79
N PHE A 464 29.38 4.98 -17.47
CA PHE A 464 29.66 6.27 -18.12
C PHE A 464 31.09 6.75 -17.84
N ILE A 465 31.55 6.69 -16.58
CA ILE A 465 32.93 7.07 -16.20
C ILE A 465 33.97 6.20 -16.94
N LEU A 466 33.75 4.88 -17.03
CA LEU A 466 34.62 3.97 -17.78
C LEU A 466 34.62 4.28 -19.27
N LEU A 467 33.46 4.58 -19.86
CA LEU A 467 33.32 4.89 -21.29
C LEU A 467 33.97 6.24 -21.65
N VAL A 468 33.77 7.28 -20.83
CA VAL A 468 34.45 8.58 -20.96
C VAL A 468 35.96 8.42 -20.77
N GLY A 469 36.39 7.67 -19.76
CA GLY A 469 37.80 7.34 -19.52
C GLY A 469 38.44 6.63 -20.72
N PHE A 470 37.75 5.67 -21.33
CA PHE A 470 38.19 4.98 -22.55
C PHE A 470 38.29 5.91 -23.77
N ILE A 471 37.31 6.83 -23.95
CA ILE A 471 37.36 7.85 -25.01
C ILE A 471 38.56 8.78 -24.81
N ILE A 472 38.75 9.32 -23.60
CA ILE A 472 39.89 10.18 -23.25
C ILE A 472 41.20 9.44 -23.50
N TRP A 473 41.35 8.22 -22.99
CA TRP A 473 42.52 7.38 -23.19
C TRP A 473 42.80 7.13 -24.69
N ARG A 474 41.79 6.76 -25.47
CA ARG A 474 41.90 6.55 -26.92
C ARG A 474 42.31 7.82 -27.66
N CYS A 475 41.78 8.99 -27.29
CA CYS A 475 42.15 10.29 -27.84
C CYS A 475 43.59 10.70 -27.47
N CYS A 476 43.97 10.58 -26.20
CA CYS A 476 45.34 10.85 -25.74
C CYS A 476 46.36 9.91 -26.39
N CYS A 477 46.06 8.62 -26.51
CA CYS A 477 46.91 7.64 -27.21
C CYS A 477 46.99 7.90 -28.72
N ARG A 478 45.88 8.30 -29.37
CA ARG A 478 45.89 8.70 -30.79
C ARG A 478 46.76 9.95 -31.00
N ASN A 479 46.63 10.97 -30.14
CA ASN A 479 47.44 12.19 -30.23
C ASN A 479 48.92 11.94 -29.93
N ARG A 480 49.26 11.05 -28.97
CA ARG A 480 50.65 10.60 -28.74
C ARG A 480 51.22 9.87 -29.96
N ARG A 481 50.45 8.99 -30.62
CA ARG A 481 50.86 8.32 -31.87
C ARG A 481 51.00 9.29 -33.05
N ALA A 482 50.13 10.28 -33.16
CA ALA A 482 50.21 11.34 -34.18
C ALA A 482 51.45 12.21 -34.00
N LYS A 483 51.74 12.69 -32.77
CA LYS A 483 52.97 13.45 -32.48
C LYS A 483 54.24 12.64 -32.77
N LYS A 484 54.28 11.33 -32.47
CA LYS A 484 55.39 10.45 -32.86
C LYS A 484 55.56 10.33 -34.39
N LYS A 485 54.47 10.27 -35.17
CA LYS A 485 54.56 10.28 -36.65
C LYS A 485 54.99 11.64 -37.23
N ALA A 486 54.59 12.75 -36.63
CA ALA A 486 55.02 14.08 -37.05
C ALA A 486 56.52 14.30 -36.81
N SER A 487 57.01 13.93 -35.62
CA SER A 487 58.43 14.01 -35.26
C SER A 487 59.37 13.18 -36.16
N ALA A 488 58.84 12.19 -36.88
CA ALA A 488 59.59 11.34 -37.79
C ALA A 488 59.71 11.89 -39.23
N LYS A 489 59.08 13.04 -39.54
CA LYS A 489 59.15 13.68 -40.87
C LYS A 489 60.01 14.94 -40.94
N GLY A 490 60.37 15.54 -39.81
CA GLY A 490 61.07 16.84 -39.76
C GLY A 490 62.60 16.77 -39.82
N PHE A 491 63.19 15.88 -40.61
CA PHE A 491 64.65 15.62 -40.56
C PHE A 491 65.38 15.69 -41.92
N PHE A 492 64.77 16.29 -42.94
CA PHE A 492 65.45 16.61 -44.21
C PHE A 492 64.95 17.94 -44.79
N GLU A 493 65.68 19.01 -44.54
CA GLU A 493 65.66 20.23 -45.35
C GLU A 493 67.05 20.93 -45.24
N PRO A 494 67.76 21.18 -46.36
CA PRO A 494 69.08 21.80 -46.34
C PRO A 494 68.99 23.34 -46.29
N LYS A 495 69.99 23.98 -45.68
CA LYS A 495 70.10 25.45 -45.63
C LYS A 495 70.61 26.03 -46.96
N SER A 496 70.14 27.23 -47.30
CA SER A 496 70.95 28.24 -48.00
C SER A 496 70.71 29.61 -47.35
N GLU A 497 71.70 30.49 -47.46
CA GLU A 497 71.70 31.86 -46.92
C GLU A 497 71.38 32.86 -48.04
N THR A 498 70.87 34.06 -47.71
CA THR A 498 71.13 35.31 -48.46
C THR A 498 70.59 36.56 -47.74
N TYR A 499 71.53 37.43 -47.33
CA TYR A 499 71.50 38.89 -47.22
C TYR A 499 70.31 39.70 -46.62
N LEU A 500 70.67 40.63 -45.74
CA LEU A 500 69.98 41.89 -45.39
C LEU A 500 70.68 43.06 -46.13
N PRO A 501 69.97 44.13 -46.55
CA PRO A 501 69.64 45.28 -45.66
C PRO A 501 68.24 45.87 -45.98
N LEU A 502 67.77 47.08 -45.58
CA LEU A 502 68.31 48.26 -44.87
C LEU A 502 67.14 48.98 -44.13
N GLN A 503 67.44 49.92 -43.22
CA GLN A 503 66.44 50.72 -42.47
C GLN A 503 65.87 51.93 -43.26
N VAL A 504 64.71 52.47 -42.83
CA VAL A 504 64.49 53.89 -42.40
C VAL A 504 63.02 54.15 -41.99
N HIS A 505 62.78 55.25 -41.24
CA HIS A 505 61.55 55.65 -40.55
C HIS A 505 60.28 55.90 -41.39
N GLY A 506 59.13 55.81 -40.71
CA GLY A 506 57.90 56.56 -41.02
C GLY A 506 56.88 56.52 -39.87
N GLN A 507 56.50 57.66 -39.29
CA GLN A 507 55.36 57.80 -38.37
C GLN A 507 54.21 58.53 -39.06
N GLY A 508 52.97 58.11 -38.76
CA GLY A 508 51.74 58.75 -39.23
C GLY A 508 50.52 58.12 -38.53
N SER A 509 49.44 58.88 -38.33
CA SER A 509 48.23 58.39 -37.62
C SER A 509 46.94 58.88 -38.34
N PRO A 510 45.71 58.82 -37.78
CA PRO A 510 44.53 58.23 -38.44
C PRO A 510 43.52 59.33 -38.89
N PRO A 511 42.19 59.13 -39.08
CA PRO A 511 41.31 57.94 -39.03
C PRO A 511 40.24 57.86 -40.17
N ALA A 512 39.14 57.11 -39.93
CA ALA A 512 37.73 57.38 -40.37
C ALA A 512 37.05 56.57 -41.53
N THR A 513 36.20 55.62 -41.14
CA THR A 513 34.78 55.38 -41.54
C THR A 513 34.26 55.29 -43.00
N SER A 514 33.69 54.10 -43.31
CA SER A 514 32.29 53.84 -43.80
C SER A 514 31.91 53.63 -45.30
N SER A 515 30.95 52.71 -45.50
CA SER A 515 29.89 52.66 -46.56
C SER A 515 30.23 52.02 -47.96
N PRO A 516 29.23 51.62 -48.82
CA PRO A 516 28.59 50.27 -48.78
C PRO A 516 28.22 49.60 -50.15
N TYR A 517 27.40 48.51 -50.13
CA TYR A 517 26.67 47.79 -51.23
C TYR A 517 27.45 46.75 -52.09
N GLN A 518 27.03 45.47 -52.26
CA GLN A 518 25.99 44.83 -53.14
C GLN A 518 26.27 44.96 -54.67
N HIS A 519 26.07 44.00 -55.60
CA HIS A 519 25.59 42.58 -55.70
C HIS A 519 25.93 42.04 -57.15
N HIS A 520 25.71 40.81 -57.70
CA HIS A 520 25.16 39.47 -57.32
C HIS A 520 25.58 38.38 -58.38
N GLN A 521 25.44 37.07 -58.07
CA GLN A 521 25.26 35.90 -59.00
C GLN A 521 26.47 35.52 -59.92
N GLN A 522 26.55 34.37 -60.64
CA GLN A 522 25.55 33.38 -61.10
C GLN A 522 26.11 31.91 -61.20
N GLU A 523 25.32 30.94 -61.67
CA GLU A 523 25.55 29.47 -61.67
C GLU A 523 26.16 28.87 -62.97
N SER A 524 26.63 27.60 -62.93
CA SER A 524 26.66 26.65 -64.07
C SER A 524 26.91 25.18 -63.61
N GLN A 525 26.86 24.19 -64.53
CA GLN A 525 26.58 22.76 -64.22
C GLN A 525 27.66 21.72 -64.68
N GLN A 526 27.40 20.44 -64.31
CA GLN A 526 27.52 19.19 -65.12
C GLN A 526 28.70 18.18 -64.94
N SER A 527 28.34 16.90 -65.16
CA SER A 527 29.16 15.70 -65.50
C SER A 527 30.02 15.05 -64.39
N LEU A 528 30.41 13.75 -64.45
CA LEU A 528 29.72 12.47 -64.77
C LEU A 528 30.66 11.27 -64.41
N ASN A 529 30.10 10.07 -64.11
CA ASN A 529 30.78 8.75 -64.09
C ASN A 529 31.90 8.50 -63.03
N SER A 530 32.29 7.26 -62.65
CA SER A 530 31.71 5.90 -62.82
C SER A 530 32.38 4.86 -61.88
N GLN A 531 31.85 3.61 -61.85
CA GLN A 531 32.48 2.34 -61.39
C GLN A 531 32.82 2.14 -59.88
N GLN A 532 33.06 0.92 -59.38
CA GLN A 532 32.29 -0.36 -59.48
C GLN A 532 32.79 -1.36 -58.41
N ALA A 533 32.04 -2.46 -58.21
CA ALA A 533 32.38 -3.66 -57.42
C ALA A 533 32.50 -3.52 -55.88
N ALA A 534 32.37 -4.57 -55.07
CA ALA A 534 31.38 -5.68 -54.97
C ALA A 534 31.91 -6.68 -53.93
N TYR A 535 31.07 -7.21 -53.02
CA TYR A 535 31.12 -8.61 -52.57
C TYR A 535 29.84 -8.97 -51.78
N ASN A 536 29.33 -10.17 -51.99
CA ASN A 536 28.07 -10.65 -51.41
C ASN A 536 28.27 -11.38 -50.07
N HIS A 537 27.35 -11.17 -49.13
CA HIS A 537 26.72 -12.34 -48.50
C HIS A 537 25.27 -12.07 -48.06
N ASN A 538 24.44 -13.08 -48.20
CA ASN A 538 23.03 -13.16 -47.78
C ASN A 538 22.79 -14.63 -47.44
N PRO A 539 21.96 -14.95 -46.43
CA PRO A 539 20.77 -15.70 -46.83
C PRO A 539 19.45 -15.23 -46.21
N GLN A 540 18.46 -15.31 -47.10
CA GLN A 540 17.02 -15.35 -46.90
C GLN A 540 16.56 -16.49 -45.97
N TYR A 541 15.30 -16.62 -45.52
CA TYR A 541 14.09 -15.78 -45.41
C TYR A 541 13.14 -16.55 -44.46
N SER A 542 12.22 -15.86 -43.78
CA SER A 542 10.81 -16.31 -43.71
C SER A 542 9.94 -15.24 -43.05
N GLN A 543 8.93 -14.76 -43.77
CA GLN A 543 7.78 -14.06 -43.18
C GLN A 543 6.57 -15.01 -43.21
N GLN A 544 5.72 -14.95 -42.20
CA GLN A 544 4.36 -15.49 -42.28
C GLN A 544 3.36 -14.36 -42.03
N ASN A 545 2.45 -14.18 -42.99
CA ASN A 545 1.31 -13.30 -42.85
C ASN A 545 0.23 -13.99 -42.01
N PHE A 546 -0.42 -13.26 -41.10
CA PHE A 546 -1.73 -13.63 -40.58
C PHE A 546 -2.73 -12.51 -40.86
N HIS A 547 -3.94 -12.89 -41.28
CA HIS A 547 -4.99 -11.96 -41.69
C HIS A 547 -5.67 -11.29 -40.48
N GLN A 548 -6.16 -10.07 -40.69
CA GLN A 548 -7.15 -9.45 -39.81
C GLN A 548 -8.55 -10.01 -40.12
N PRO A 549 -9.36 -10.36 -39.10
CA PRO A 549 -10.79 -10.56 -39.27
C PRO A 549 -11.54 -9.20 -39.34
N PRO A 550 -12.71 -9.14 -40.01
CA PRO A 550 -13.50 -7.91 -40.15
C PRO A 550 -14.30 -7.55 -38.88
N PRO A 551 -14.75 -6.28 -38.74
CA PRO A 551 -15.53 -5.84 -37.59
C PRO A 551 -16.97 -6.40 -37.60
N SER A 552 -17.41 -6.96 -36.47
CA SER A 552 -18.78 -7.43 -36.25
C SER A 552 -19.75 -6.27 -35.96
N GLN A 553 -20.90 -6.27 -36.62
CA GLN A 553 -21.97 -5.30 -36.40
C GLN A 553 -22.71 -5.56 -35.08
N TYR A 554 -22.92 -4.53 -34.27
CA TYR A 554 -23.78 -4.60 -33.09
C TYR A 554 -25.26 -4.55 -33.51
N TYR A 555 -25.97 -5.66 -33.38
CA TYR A 555 -27.43 -5.67 -33.40
C TYR A 555 -27.98 -5.12 -32.08
N GLN A 556 -28.74 -4.02 -32.13
CA GLN A 556 -29.63 -3.66 -31.03
C GLN A 556 -30.83 -4.61 -31.05
N GLN A 557 -30.97 -5.44 -30.01
CA GLN A 557 -32.27 -5.99 -29.62
C GLN A 557 -32.71 -5.28 -28.34
N GLY A 558 -33.74 -4.44 -28.45
CA GLY A 558 -34.39 -3.83 -27.30
C GLY A 558 -35.34 -4.83 -26.63
N TYR A 559 -35.29 -4.90 -25.29
CA TYR A 559 -36.32 -5.57 -24.49
C TYR A 559 -37.29 -4.53 -23.91
N PRO A 560 -38.59 -4.85 -23.78
CA PRO A 560 -39.64 -3.86 -23.54
C PRO A 560 -39.69 -3.37 -22.09
N GLN A 561 -40.15 -2.13 -21.89
CA GLN A 561 -40.60 -1.72 -20.57
C GLN A 561 -41.91 -2.43 -20.20
N GLN A 562 -41.94 -3.01 -19.00
CA GLN A 562 -43.18 -3.32 -18.28
C GLN A 562 -43.19 -2.48 -17.00
N GLY A 563 -44.07 -1.47 -16.95
CA GLY A 563 -44.28 -0.68 -15.75
C GLY A 563 -45.18 -1.43 -14.77
N TYR A 564 -44.76 -1.48 -13.50
CA TYR A 564 -45.61 -1.94 -12.41
C TYR A 564 -46.23 -0.75 -11.68
N GLN A 565 -47.55 -0.83 -11.45
CA GLN A 565 -48.30 0.22 -10.78
C GLN A 565 -48.03 0.22 -9.27
N GLN A 566 -47.93 1.40 -8.66
CA GLN A 566 -47.98 1.51 -7.20
C GLN A 566 -49.40 1.20 -6.70
N GLN A 567 -49.52 0.24 -5.79
CA GLN A 567 -50.66 0.16 -4.88
C GLN A 567 -50.16 0.48 -3.46
N GLY A 568 -50.65 1.57 -2.89
CA GLY A 568 -50.27 2.00 -1.54
C GLY A 568 -51.03 1.24 -0.46
N TYR A 569 -50.32 0.83 0.59
CA TYR A 569 -50.92 0.30 1.81
C TYR A 569 -50.99 1.40 2.88
N GLN A 570 -52.20 1.69 3.36
CA GLN A 570 -52.39 2.49 4.57
C GLN A 570 -52.15 1.61 5.80
N GLN A 571 -51.27 2.02 6.71
CA GLN A 571 -51.20 1.44 8.05
C GLN A 571 -52.19 2.15 8.98
N GLN A 572 -53.13 1.39 9.53
CA GLN A 572 -53.92 1.86 10.68
C GLN A 572 -53.04 1.82 11.94
N GLN A 573 -53.05 2.92 12.70
CA GLN A 573 -52.49 2.92 14.05
C GLN A 573 -53.51 2.29 15.02
N GLN A 574 -53.06 1.33 15.84
CA GLN A 574 -53.74 0.95 17.08
C GLN A 574 -52.82 1.26 18.26
N GLY A 575 -53.25 2.18 19.11
CA GLY A 575 -52.55 2.50 20.35
C GLY A 575 -53.00 1.62 21.50
N TYR A 576 -52.07 1.20 22.34
CA TYR A 576 -52.37 0.59 23.65
C TYR A 576 -52.08 1.61 24.75
N GLY A 577 -53.11 1.98 25.50
CA GLY A 577 -52.99 2.80 26.71
C GLY A 577 -52.70 1.95 27.93
N TYR A 578 -51.88 2.47 28.84
CA TYR A 578 -51.72 1.92 30.19
C TYR A 578 -52.78 2.51 31.13
N ALA A 579 -53.26 1.71 32.09
CA ALA A 579 -54.07 2.16 33.21
C ALA A 579 -53.68 1.36 34.46
N SER A 580 -53.52 2.10 35.57
CA SER A 580 -53.22 1.65 36.96
C SER A 580 -52.08 0.64 37.10
#